data_AF-A0A3N5PAB8-F1
#
_entry.id   AF-A0A3N5PAB8-F1
#
_cell.length_a   1.000
_cell.length_b   1.000
_cell.length_c   1.000
_cell.angle_alpha   90.00
_cell.angle_beta   90.00
_cell.angle_gamma   90.00
#
_symmetry.space_group_name_H-M   'P 1'
#
loop_
_entity.id
_entity.type
_entity.pdbx_description
1 polymer ?
#
loop_
_entity_poly.entity_id
_entity_poly.type
_entity_poly.pdbx_seq_one_letter_code
_entity_poly.pdbx_strand_id
1 'polypeptide(L)' 'MSETLLAGTAQPPSFDALTLTLTRPAFLAELADQAQLAGRSGNAFSLLLLDVDHLQNINDC' A
#
# COMPACT_ATOMS: atom_id res chain seq x y z
N MET A 1 -29.21 -16.19 -24.21
CA MET A 1 -27.80 -15.77 -24.34
C MET A 1 -27.41 -15.19 -23.00
N SER A 2 -26.80 -16.02 -22.15
CA SER A 2 -26.39 -15.62 -20.81
C SER A 2 -25.01 -14.98 -20.94
N GLU A 3 -24.95 -13.66 -20.79
CA GLU A 3 -23.70 -12.91 -20.69
C GLU A 3 -23.01 -13.29 -19.38
N THR A 4 -22.18 -14.32 -19.45
CA THR A 4 -21.17 -14.59 -18.43
C THR A 4 -20.15 -13.46 -18.51
N LEU A 5 -20.35 -12.39 -17.73
CA LEU A 5 -19.32 -11.40 -17.48
C LEU A 5 -18.12 -12.15 -16.90
N LEU A 6 -17.08 -12.30 -17.71
CA LEU A 6 -15.73 -12.59 -17.25
C LEU A 6 -15.36 -11.44 -16.30
N ALA A 7 -15.55 -11.67 -14.99
CA ALA A 7 -14.94 -10.87 -13.94
C ALA A 7 -13.43 -11.10 -14.01
N GLY A 8 -12.79 -10.51 -15.03
CA GLY A 8 -11.36 -10.33 -15.08
C GLY A 8 -11.00 -9.58 -13.81
N THR A 9 -10.16 -10.21 -13.01
CA THR A 9 -9.69 -9.71 -11.71
C THR A 9 -9.09 -8.33 -11.91
N ALA A 10 -9.87 -7.27 -11.65
CA ALA A 10 -9.34 -5.92 -11.66
C ALA A 10 -8.25 -5.87 -10.60
N GLN A 11 -6.99 -5.69 -11.02
CA GLN A 11 -5.93 -5.46 -10.05
C GLN A 11 -6.27 -4.16 -9.31
N PRO A 12 -6.30 -4.18 -7.97
CA PRO A 12 -6.49 -2.95 -7.22
C PRO A 12 -5.35 -1.97 -7.57
N PRO A 13 -5.64 -0.65 -7.65
CA PRO A 13 -4.63 0.33 -8.00
C PRO A 13 -3.48 0.29 -6.98
N SER A 14 -2.24 0.39 -7.49
CA SER A 14 -1.06 0.40 -6.64
C SER A 14 -0.94 1.68 -5.80
N PHE A 15 -1.65 2.74 -6.19
CA PHE A 15 -1.60 4.06 -5.54
C PHE A 15 -2.96 4.50 -5.04
N ASP A 16 -2.99 5.12 -3.86
CA ASP A 16 -4.14 5.76 -3.26
C ASP A 16 -4.48 7.05 -4.00
N ALA A 17 -5.76 7.29 -4.27
CA ALA A 17 -6.20 8.42 -5.10
C ALA A 17 -6.11 9.77 -4.38
N LEU A 18 -6.21 9.80 -3.05
CA LEU A 18 -6.19 11.03 -2.26
C LEU A 18 -4.75 11.54 -2.06
N THR A 19 -3.83 10.62 -1.76
CA THR A 19 -2.48 10.93 -1.30
C THR A 19 -1.40 10.62 -2.33
N LEU A 20 -1.73 9.85 -3.38
CA LEU A 20 -0.80 9.34 -4.38
C LEU A 20 0.33 8.48 -3.79
N THR A 21 0.18 7.99 -2.55
CA THR A 21 1.10 7.01 -1.95
C THR A 21 0.69 5.59 -2.31
N LEU A 22 1.55 4.59 -2.04
CA LEU A 22 1.17 3.19 -2.21
C LEU A 22 -0.09 2.87 -1.40
N THR A 23 -1.00 2.10 -2.01
CA THR A 23 -2.11 1.49 -1.26
C THR A 23 -1.56 0.47 -0.28
N ARG A 24 -2.33 0.14 0.76
CA ARG A 24 -1.91 -0.83 1.77
C ARG A 24 -1.45 -2.18 1.18
N PRO A 25 -2.18 -2.81 0.23
CA PRO A 25 -1.71 -4.07 -0.36
C PRO A 25 -0.40 -3.91 -1.14
N ALA A 26 -0.24 -2.83 -1.90
CA ALA A 26 0.97 -2.56 -2.66
C ALA A 26 2.17 -2.28 -1.76
N PHE A 27 1.98 -1.48 -0.69
CA PHE A 27 3.01 -1.23 0.31
C PHE A 27 3.46 -2.50 1.03
N LEU A 28 2.52 -3.39 1.41
CA LEU A 28 2.88 -4.64 2.07
C LEU A 28 3.67 -5.60 1.17
N ALA A 29 3.36 -5.63 -0.13
CA ALA A 29 4.13 -6.38 -1.11
C ALA A 29 5.57 -5.83 -1.21
N GLU A 30 5.70 -4.50 -1.40
CA GLU A 30 7.01 -3.84 -1.48
C GLU A 30 7.82 -4.02 -0.19
N LEU A 31 7.18 -3.91 0.97
CA LEU A 31 7.82 -4.13 2.27
C LEU A 31 8.42 -5.54 2.39
N ALA A 32 7.70 -6.56 1.93
CA ALA A 32 8.18 -7.94 1.95
C ALA A 32 9.38 -8.12 1.01
N ASP A 33 9.30 -7.56 -0.20
CA ASP A 33 10.37 -7.62 -1.19
C ASP A 33 11.66 -6.94 -0.69
N GLN A 34 11.55 -5.75 -0.11
CA GLN A 34 12.69 -5.02 0.45
C GLN A 34 13.30 -5.72 1.67
N ALA A 35 12.47 -6.25 2.57
CA ALA A 35 12.95 -7.02 3.71
C ALA A 35 13.72 -8.27 3.27
N GLN A 36 13.25 -8.98 2.23
CA GLN A 36 13.95 -10.12 1.67
C GLN A 36 15.28 -9.71 1.02
N LEU A 37 15.29 -8.61 0.26
CA LEU A 37 16.50 -8.10 -0.37
C LEU A 37 17.57 -7.67 0.65
N ALA A 38 17.16 -7.00 1.72
CA ALA A 38 18.03 -6.64 2.83
C ALA A 38 18.62 -7.89 3.51
N GLY A 39 17.79 -8.90 3.78
CA GLY A 39 18.24 -10.18 4.33
C GLY A 39 19.26 -10.92 3.46
N ARG A 40 19.18 -10.75 2.12
CA ARG A 40 20.14 -11.36 1.17
C ARG A 40 21.43 -10.56 1.01
N SER A 41 21.35 -9.24 1.05
CA SER A 41 22.50 -8.35 0.81
C SER A 41 23.30 -8.04 2.08
N GLY A 42 22.70 -8.23 3.27
CA GLY A 42 23.27 -7.78 4.54
C GLY A 42 23.16 -6.27 4.76
N ASN A 43 22.51 -5.55 3.84
CA ASN A 43 22.26 -4.12 3.99
C ASN A 43 21.21 -3.86 5.07
N ALA A 44 21.38 -2.76 5.81
CA ALA A 44 20.37 -2.32 6.76
C ALA A 44 19.11 -1.84 6.02
N PHE A 45 17.95 -2.29 6.49
CA PHE A 45 16.64 -1.82 6.06
C PHE A 45 15.87 -1.31 7.27
N SER A 46 15.27 -0.12 7.15
CA SER A 46 14.55 0.55 8.23
C SER A 46 13.13 0.88 7.78
N LEU A 47 12.18 0.72 8.70
CA LEU A 47 10.78 1.05 8.50
C LEU A 47 10.41 2.26 9.36
N LEU A 48 9.74 3.24 8.76
CA LEU A 48 9.15 4.37 9.46
C LEU A 48 7.63 4.25 9.42
N LEU A 49 6.98 4.28 10.59
CA LEU A 49 5.53 4.36 10.73
C LEU A 49 5.19 5.75 11.24
N LEU A 50 4.34 6.46 10.50
CA LEU A 50 3.92 7.83 10.80
C LEU A 50 2.41 7.85 11.00
N ASP A 51 1.96 8.72 11.91
CA ASP A 51 0.55 9.03 12.13
C ASP A 51 0.38 10.55 12.25
N VAL A 52 -0.79 11.05 11.88
CA VAL A 52 -1.11 12.49 11.97
C VAL A 52 -1.82 12.75 13.29
N ASP A 53 -1.11 13.39 14.21
CA ASP A 53 -1.68 13.77 15.51
C ASP A 53 -2.88 14.70 15.34
N HIS A 54 -3.95 14.42 16.10
CA HIS A 54 -5.16 15.25 16.17
C HIS A 54 -5.86 15.53 14.83
N LEU A 55 -5.71 14.65 13.82
CA LEU A 55 -6.37 14.82 12.53
C LEU A 55 -7.90 14.93 12.66
N GLN A 56 -8.49 14.26 13.66
CA GLN A 56 -9.92 14.39 13.97
C GLN A 56 -10.32 15.85 14.24
N ASN A 57 -9.53 16.60 15.02
CA ASN A 57 -9.87 17.99 15.35
C ASN A 57 -9.92 18.86 14.09
N ILE A 58 -9.11 18.56 13.07
CA ILE A 58 -9.12 19.28 11.79
C ILE A 58 -10.39 18.94 11.00
N ASN A 59 -10.80 17.68 10.99
CA ASN A 59 -11.98 17.22 10.24
C ASN A 59 -13.30 17.63 10.88
N ASP A 60 -13.36 17.74 12.20
CA ASP A 60 -14.59 17.99 12.98
C ASP A 60 -14.84 19.50 13.22
N CYS A 61 -14.03 20.39 12.63
CA CYS A 61 -14.19 21.86 12.69
C CYS A 61 -15.40 22.38 11.91
#